data_AF-A0A7Y2C9V6-F1
#
_entry.id   AF-A0A7Y2C9V6-F1
#
_cell.length_a   1.000
_cell.length_b   1.000
_cell.length_c   1.000
_cell.angle_alpha   90.00
_cell.angle_beta   90.00
_cell.angle_gamma   90.00
#
_symmetry.space_group_name_H-M   'P 1'
#
loop_
_entity.id
_entity.type
_entity.pdbx_description
1 polymer ?
#
loop_
_entity_poly.entity_id
_entity_poly.type
_entity_poly.pdbx_seq_one_letter_code
_entity_poly.pdbx_strand_id
1 'polypeptide(L)'
;MRVLPVALFIAVGIICYQPHAVAQGTAFEPLNIGVNPEAGAMGDTHVATADDAYAPFWNPAGLASNPKNTAAVAHHIWVGTSRTYALASQIALSNVVSGGVFILASGIGLTSATDGSTISGENVESIVAGIAISRRVGPLKAGFSGKLLSERIIATPSRGFAVDFGLQAASSDESFRVGVSLLNVGRMSEVSAIITELPTTLRAGLAVYPFRVISYDDAEDLLNAHFAFEVSRILPEDQTRIHFGVAAQVLELVTGRAGFVTNDDLRGFTAGLGLDVAPLRFDYALVQFSQGFGGPGHQLSLLYSW
;
A
#
# COMPACT_ATOMS: atom_id res chain seq x y z
N MET A 1 23.42 -33.42 -3.79
CA MET A 1 22.99 -32.47 -2.75
C MET A 1 24.21 -31.81 -2.14
N ARG A 2 24.50 -30.56 -2.52
CA ARG A 2 25.54 -29.73 -1.87
C ARG A 2 24.79 -28.60 -1.18
N VAL A 3 24.72 -28.69 0.15
CA VAL A 3 24.16 -27.63 0.99
C VAL A 3 25.27 -26.63 1.22
N LEU A 4 25.18 -25.44 0.60
CA LEU A 4 26.06 -24.32 0.88
C LEU A 4 25.48 -23.54 2.08
N PRO A 5 26.24 -23.29 3.15
CA PRO A 5 25.76 -22.46 4.25
C PRO A 5 25.96 -20.99 3.89
N VAL A 6 24.87 -20.28 3.57
CA VAL A 6 24.88 -18.81 3.51
C VAL A 6 24.77 -18.32 4.95
N ALA A 7 25.93 -18.01 5.55
CA ALA A 7 26.01 -17.34 6.84
C ALA A 7 25.66 -15.86 6.65
N LEU A 8 24.42 -15.50 6.99
CA LEU A 8 23.93 -14.12 7.02
C LEU A 8 24.21 -13.53 8.41
N PHE A 9 25.23 -12.67 8.52
CA PHE A 9 25.43 -11.83 9.71
C PHE A 9 24.42 -10.67 9.64
N ILE A 10 23.29 -10.79 10.35
CA ILE A 10 22.42 -9.64 10.62
C ILE A 10 22.85 -9.04 11.95
N ALA A 11 23.58 -7.93 11.88
CA ALA A 11 23.73 -7.03 13.03
C ALA A 11 22.45 -6.20 13.16
N VAL A 12 21.47 -6.69 13.92
CA VAL A 12 20.34 -5.88 14.37
C VAL A 12 20.84 -4.98 15.48
N GLY A 13 21.20 -3.74 15.14
CA GLY A 13 21.36 -2.68 16.11
C GLY A 13 19.98 -2.28 16.64
N ILE A 14 19.63 -2.73 17.84
CA ILE A 14 18.47 -2.22 18.58
C ILE A 14 18.80 -0.77 18.95
N ILE A 15 18.33 0.18 18.15
CA ILE A 15 18.30 1.59 18.53
C ILE A 15 17.04 1.76 19.40
N CYS A 16 17.24 1.90 20.71
CA CYS A 16 16.22 2.44 21.61
C CYS A 16 15.89 3.86 21.17
N TYR A 17 14.86 4.03 20.34
CA TYR A 17 14.32 5.33 20.01
C TYR A 17 13.30 5.74 21.09
N GLN A 18 13.49 6.92 21.67
CA GLN A 18 12.55 7.53 22.60
C GLN A 18 11.41 8.17 21.77
N PRO A 19 10.13 7.97 22.12
CA PRO A 19 9.04 8.62 21.41
C PRO A 19 9.10 10.13 21.71
N HIS A 20 9.45 10.93 20.70
CA HIS A 20 9.09 12.34 20.69
C HIS A 20 7.62 12.44 20.28
N ALA A 21 6.81 13.13 21.07
CA ALA A 21 5.45 13.48 20.68
C ALA A 21 5.53 14.36 19.42
N VAL A 22 5.21 13.79 18.26
CA VAL A 22 5.08 14.52 17.01
C VAL A 22 3.70 15.18 17.02
N ALA A 23 3.67 16.48 16.82
CA ALA A 23 2.44 17.22 16.62
C ALA A 23 1.67 16.59 15.44
N GLN A 24 0.38 16.28 15.63
CA GLN A 24 -0.48 15.83 14.53
C GLN A 24 -0.50 16.90 13.44
N GLY A 25 0.30 16.68 12.39
CA GLY A 25 0.38 17.55 11.24
C GLY A 25 -0.89 17.50 10.43
N THR A 26 -1.23 18.62 9.80
CA THR A 26 -2.30 18.82 8.81
C THR A 26 -1.98 18.10 7.50
N ALA A 27 -1.62 16.81 7.58
CA ALA A 27 -1.24 16.00 6.44
C ALA A 27 -2.48 15.54 5.68
N PHE A 28 -2.38 15.48 4.34
CA PHE A 28 -3.44 14.93 3.51
C PHE A 28 -3.55 13.41 3.69
N GLU A 29 -4.33 13.01 4.70
CA GLU A 29 -4.46 11.63 5.19
C GLU A 29 -4.86 10.55 4.17
N PRO A 30 -5.68 10.83 3.13
CA PRO A 30 -6.03 9.81 2.13
C PRO A 30 -4.84 9.18 1.40
N LEU A 31 -3.68 9.86 1.38
CA LEU A 31 -2.44 9.32 0.79
C LEU A 31 -1.61 8.47 1.76
N ASN A 32 -1.91 8.49 3.06
CA ASN A 32 -1.30 7.62 4.07
C ASN A 32 -2.05 6.29 4.20
N ILE A 33 -3.34 6.26 3.87
CA ILE A 33 -4.15 5.05 3.94
C ILE A 33 -3.90 4.21 2.69
N GLY A 34 -3.23 3.08 2.89
CA GLY A 34 -3.07 2.09 1.84
C GLY A 34 -4.41 1.55 1.35
N VAL A 35 -4.59 1.46 0.03
CA VAL A 35 -5.81 0.97 -0.64
C VAL A 35 -5.73 -0.47 -1.15
N ASN A 36 -4.62 -1.16 -0.88
CA ASN A 36 -4.42 -2.57 -1.22
C ASN A 36 -4.54 -3.43 0.06
N PRO A 37 -5.60 -4.26 0.19
CA PRO A 37 -5.73 -5.17 1.34
C PRO A 37 -4.61 -6.21 1.46
N GLU A 38 -4.02 -6.68 0.37
CA GLU A 38 -2.84 -7.56 0.45
C GLU A 38 -1.68 -6.87 1.17
N ALA A 39 -1.39 -5.63 0.80
CA ALA A 39 -0.35 -4.84 1.45
C ALA A 39 -0.71 -4.56 2.91
N GLY A 40 -1.97 -4.16 3.17
CA GLY A 40 -2.47 -3.88 4.51
C GLY A 40 -2.40 -5.09 5.45
N ALA A 41 -2.65 -6.30 4.93
CA ALA A 41 -2.55 -7.55 5.68
C ALA A 41 -1.12 -7.96 6.03
N MET A 42 -0.13 -7.43 5.32
CA MET A 42 1.30 -7.68 5.52
C MET A 42 2.00 -6.49 6.20
N GLY A 43 1.28 -5.69 6.98
CA GLY A 43 1.87 -4.56 7.70
C GLY A 43 2.40 -3.47 6.77
N ASP A 44 1.75 -3.25 5.63
CA ASP A 44 2.12 -2.28 4.59
C ASP A 44 3.43 -2.59 3.84
N THR A 45 3.92 -3.84 3.85
CA THR A 45 5.05 -4.27 3.02
C THR A 45 4.60 -4.58 1.59
N HIS A 46 4.88 -3.69 0.65
CA HIS A 46 4.48 -3.92 -0.75
C HIS A 46 5.35 -3.18 -1.78
N VAL A 47 6.34 -2.39 -1.37
CA VAL A 47 7.18 -1.63 -2.31
C VAL A 47 7.96 -2.53 -3.28
N ALA A 48 8.37 -3.72 -2.83
CA ALA A 48 9.10 -4.71 -3.64
C ALA A 48 8.18 -5.71 -4.36
N THR A 49 6.96 -5.90 -3.86
CA THR A 49 6.03 -6.94 -4.34
C THR A 49 4.88 -6.41 -5.17
N ALA A 50 4.63 -5.09 -5.19
CA ALA A 50 3.59 -4.48 -6.02
C ALA A 50 3.70 -4.92 -7.47
N ASP A 51 2.64 -5.53 -7.99
CA ASP A 51 2.61 -6.16 -9.32
C ASP A 51 1.24 -6.13 -10.03
N ASP A 52 0.28 -5.37 -9.51
CA ASP A 52 -1.11 -5.30 -10.01
C ASP A 52 -1.63 -3.86 -10.21
N ALA A 53 -2.94 -3.70 -10.46
CA ALA A 53 -3.61 -2.41 -10.62
C ALA A 53 -3.41 -1.44 -9.44
N TYR A 54 -3.20 -1.93 -8.22
CA TYR A 54 -2.95 -1.09 -7.05
C TYR A 54 -1.49 -0.62 -6.95
N ALA A 55 -0.58 -1.11 -7.80
CA ALA A 55 0.83 -0.75 -7.77
C ALA A 55 1.11 0.77 -7.67
N PRO A 56 0.39 1.69 -8.36
CA PRO A 56 0.64 3.13 -8.25
C PRO A 56 0.50 3.71 -6.83
N PHE A 57 -0.21 3.03 -5.92
CA PHE A 57 -0.34 3.47 -4.53
C PHE A 57 0.87 3.12 -3.65
N TRP A 58 1.75 2.21 -4.10
CA TRP A 58 2.94 1.77 -3.33
C TRP A 58 4.24 1.94 -4.11
N ASN A 59 4.29 1.44 -5.34
CA ASN A 59 5.43 1.54 -6.22
C ASN A 59 4.96 1.48 -7.69
N PRO A 60 4.94 2.61 -8.42
CA PRO A 60 4.43 2.63 -9.79
C PRO A 60 5.22 1.75 -10.76
N ALA A 61 6.44 1.31 -10.44
CA ALA A 61 7.18 0.33 -11.25
C ALA A 61 6.47 -1.03 -11.33
N GLY A 62 5.62 -1.34 -10.35
CA GLY A 62 4.89 -2.61 -10.26
C GLY A 62 3.90 -2.85 -11.39
N LEU A 63 3.39 -1.80 -12.04
CA LEU A 63 2.45 -1.94 -13.16
C LEU A 63 3.02 -2.74 -14.33
N ALA A 64 4.35 -2.77 -14.51
CA ALA A 64 5.01 -3.52 -15.60
C ALA A 64 5.32 -4.98 -15.22
N SER A 65 4.75 -5.49 -14.12
CA SER A 65 5.02 -6.85 -13.63
C SER A 65 4.18 -7.91 -14.35
N ASN A 66 2.89 -7.63 -14.56
CA ASN A 66 1.96 -8.58 -15.15
C ASN A 66 1.61 -8.14 -16.60
N PRO A 67 1.72 -9.03 -17.60
CA PRO A 67 1.27 -8.73 -18.96
C PRO A 67 -0.27 -8.76 -19.12
N LYS A 68 -1.02 -9.27 -18.15
CA LYS A 68 -2.49 -9.24 -18.16
C LYS A 68 -3.00 -7.86 -17.81
N ASN A 69 -4.17 -7.53 -18.35
CA ASN A 69 -4.88 -6.33 -17.94
C ASN A 69 -5.63 -6.64 -16.64
N THR A 70 -5.65 -5.67 -15.73
CA THR A 70 -6.37 -5.83 -14.46
C THR A 70 -7.20 -4.59 -14.15
N ALA A 71 -8.30 -4.81 -13.46
CA ALA A 71 -9.15 -3.76 -12.92
C ALA A 71 -9.50 -4.18 -11.50
N ALA A 72 -9.42 -3.24 -10.56
CA ALA A 72 -9.56 -3.56 -9.16
C ALA A 72 -10.37 -2.49 -8.43
N VAL A 73 -11.15 -2.94 -7.46
CA VAL A 73 -11.97 -2.10 -6.59
C VAL A 73 -11.68 -2.45 -5.14
N ALA A 74 -11.54 -1.44 -4.28
CA ALA A 74 -11.33 -1.65 -2.85
C ALA A 74 -12.28 -0.80 -2.02
N HIS A 75 -12.69 -1.34 -0.87
CA HIS A 75 -13.47 -0.65 0.14
C HIS A 75 -12.85 -0.86 1.53
N HIS A 76 -12.54 0.24 2.19
CA HIS A 76 -11.84 0.26 3.46
C HIS A 76 -12.71 0.96 4.50
N ILE A 77 -12.88 0.30 5.64
CA ILE A 77 -13.46 0.87 6.86
C ILE A 77 -12.30 1.06 7.81
N TRP A 78 -12.06 2.31 8.18
CA TRP A 78 -10.95 2.71 9.02
C TRP A 78 -11.44 3.30 10.34
N VAL A 79 -10.51 3.79 11.16
CA VAL A 79 -10.84 4.43 12.44
C VAL A 79 -11.74 5.66 12.26
N GLY A 80 -12.57 5.96 13.27
CA GLY A 80 -13.33 7.20 13.32
C GLY A 80 -14.46 7.29 12.29
N THR A 81 -15.01 6.14 11.85
CA THR A 81 -16.02 6.02 10.78
C THR A 81 -15.52 6.36 9.37
N SER A 82 -14.21 6.55 9.20
CA SER A 82 -13.61 6.83 7.91
C SER A 82 -13.86 5.68 6.92
N ARG A 83 -14.24 6.04 5.70
CA ARG A 83 -14.48 5.11 4.61
C ARG A 83 -13.69 5.56 3.39
N THR A 84 -12.92 4.63 2.83
CA THR A 84 -12.18 4.84 1.59
C THR A 84 -12.67 3.86 0.53
N TYR A 85 -12.78 4.35 -0.70
CA TYR A 85 -13.07 3.58 -1.90
C TYR A 85 -11.95 3.83 -2.90
N ALA A 86 -11.48 2.77 -3.55
CA ALA A 86 -10.50 2.88 -4.62
C ALA A 86 -10.96 2.10 -5.85
N LEU A 87 -10.64 2.64 -7.02
CA LEU A 87 -10.77 2.01 -8.32
C LEU A 87 -9.43 2.18 -9.02
N ALA A 88 -8.90 1.11 -9.60
CA ALA A 88 -7.65 1.15 -10.33
C ALA A 88 -7.67 0.22 -11.53
N SER A 89 -6.86 0.52 -12.54
CA SER A 89 -6.63 -0.37 -13.66
C SER A 89 -5.17 -0.41 -14.08
N GLN A 90 -4.80 -1.53 -14.67
CA GLN A 90 -3.54 -1.77 -15.34
C GLN A 90 -3.85 -2.28 -16.74
N ILE A 91 -3.23 -1.66 -17.74
CA ILE A 91 -3.34 -2.04 -19.14
C ILE A 91 -1.93 -2.27 -19.67
N ALA A 92 -1.68 -3.46 -20.18
CA ALA A 92 -0.45 -3.77 -20.89
C ALA A 92 -0.47 -3.08 -22.27
N LEU A 93 0.40 -2.08 -22.45
CA LEU A 93 0.54 -1.36 -23.71
C LEU A 93 1.53 -2.07 -24.66
N SER A 94 2.43 -2.87 -24.10
CA SER A 94 3.33 -3.79 -24.79
C SER A 94 3.86 -4.84 -23.80
N ASN A 95 4.70 -5.78 -24.25
CA ASN A 95 5.35 -6.78 -23.37
C ASN A 95 6.28 -6.19 -22.28
N VAL A 96 6.59 -4.90 -22.37
CA VAL A 96 7.54 -4.21 -21.49
C VAL A 96 7.02 -2.87 -20.98
N VAL A 97 5.84 -2.42 -21.38
CA VAL A 97 5.25 -1.14 -20.93
C VAL A 97 3.81 -1.37 -20.53
N SER A 98 3.46 -0.89 -19.34
CA SER A 98 2.10 -0.90 -18.83
C SER A 98 1.70 0.49 -18.35
N GLY A 99 0.45 0.85 -18.59
CA GLY A 99 -0.16 2.08 -18.08
C GLY A 99 -1.31 1.75 -17.14
N GLY A 100 -1.79 2.75 -16.41
CA GLY A 100 -2.94 2.58 -15.51
C GLY A 100 -3.58 3.91 -15.17
N VAL A 101 -4.86 3.85 -14.78
CA VAL A 101 -5.58 4.96 -14.16
C VAL A 101 -6.08 4.52 -12.81
N PHE A 102 -6.14 5.45 -11.86
CA PHE A 102 -6.64 5.15 -10.53
C PHE A 102 -7.38 6.35 -9.94
N ILE A 103 -8.35 6.04 -9.08
CA ILE A 103 -9.06 7.02 -8.27
C ILE A 103 -9.24 6.45 -6.87
N LEU A 104 -9.10 7.33 -5.88
CA LEU A 104 -9.33 7.08 -4.48
C LEU A 104 -10.26 8.18 -3.98
N ALA A 105 -11.35 7.80 -3.31
CA ALA A 105 -12.25 8.70 -2.63
C ALA A 105 -12.30 8.30 -1.15
N SER A 106 -12.04 9.24 -0.25
CA SER A 106 -12.07 9.02 1.19
C SER A 106 -12.95 10.06 1.85
N GLY A 107 -13.67 9.66 2.90
CA GLY A 107 -14.43 10.57 3.71
C GLY A 107 -14.52 10.13 5.16
N ILE A 108 -14.54 11.11 6.06
CA ILE A 108 -14.78 10.91 7.49
C ILE A 108 -15.90 11.86 7.93
N GLY A 109 -16.85 11.31 8.70
CA GLY A 109 -17.88 12.11 9.35
C GLY A 109 -17.45 12.43 10.79
N LEU A 110 -17.29 13.70 11.11
CA LEU A 110 -17.01 14.16 12.47
C LEU A 110 -18.33 14.49 13.16
N THR A 111 -18.83 13.61 14.03
CA THR A 111 -19.97 13.93 14.88
C THR A 111 -19.52 14.64 16.15
N SER A 112 -19.72 15.96 16.22
CA SER A 112 -19.58 16.72 17.46
C SER A 112 -20.91 16.73 18.21
N ALA A 113 -20.99 16.01 19.33
CA ALA A 113 -22.13 16.09 20.23
C ALA A 113 -21.83 17.12 21.34
N THR A 114 -22.41 18.31 21.22
CA THR A 114 -22.42 19.29 22.30
C THR A 114 -23.88 19.64 22.61
N ASP A 115 -24.29 19.41 23.85
CA ASP A 115 -25.55 19.88 24.46
C ASP A 115 -26.86 19.58 23.72
N GLY A 116 -27.15 18.29 23.48
CA GLY A 116 -28.51 17.82 23.16
C GLY A 116 -29.10 18.28 21.83
N SER A 117 -28.36 19.06 21.04
CA SER A 117 -28.68 19.38 19.64
C SER A 117 -27.72 18.63 18.73
N THR A 118 -28.25 17.81 17.82
CA THR A 118 -27.45 17.13 16.81
C THR A 118 -27.04 18.17 15.76
N ILE A 119 -25.88 18.80 15.94
CA ILE A 119 -25.26 19.57 14.86
C ILE A 119 -24.79 18.55 13.81
N SER A 120 -25.23 18.70 12.56
CA SER A 120 -24.81 17.85 11.45
C SER A 120 -23.28 17.84 11.38
N GLY A 121 -22.69 16.65 11.44
CA GLY A 121 -21.25 16.48 11.54
C GLY A 121 -20.46 17.13 10.40
N GLU A 122 -19.26 17.61 10.73
CA GLU A 122 -18.32 18.13 9.73
C GLU A 122 -17.81 16.97 8.88
N ASN A 123 -18.02 17.03 7.56
CA ASN A 123 -17.51 16.02 6.64
C ASN A 123 -16.21 16.52 6.02
N VAL A 124 -15.15 15.74 6.14
CA VAL A 124 -13.95 15.89 5.31
C VAL A 124 -14.06 14.87 4.19
N GLU A 125 -14.00 15.36 2.95
CA GLU A 125 -14.08 14.53 1.76
C GLU A 125 -12.89 14.80 0.85
N SER A 126 -12.25 13.74 0.40
CA SER A 126 -11.03 13.84 -0.39
C SER A 126 -11.07 12.90 -1.59
N ILE A 127 -10.59 13.40 -2.72
CA ILE A 127 -10.48 12.64 -3.96
C ILE A 127 -9.04 12.77 -4.48
N VAL A 128 -8.48 11.63 -4.85
CA VAL A 128 -7.20 11.52 -5.57
C VAL A 128 -7.50 10.82 -6.88
N ALA A 129 -7.16 11.42 -8.00
CA ALA A 129 -7.22 10.77 -9.31
C ALA A 129 -5.85 10.83 -9.96
N GLY A 130 -5.44 9.77 -10.64
CA GLY A 130 -4.12 9.74 -11.23
C GLY A 130 -3.98 8.79 -12.40
N ILE A 131 -2.85 8.97 -13.07
CA ILE A 131 -2.38 8.11 -14.16
C ILE A 131 -0.98 7.64 -13.82
N ALA A 132 -0.63 6.44 -14.27
CA ALA A 132 0.68 5.88 -14.08
C ALA A 132 1.16 5.17 -15.34
N ILE A 133 2.47 5.17 -15.53
CA ILE A 133 3.15 4.43 -16.60
C ILE A 133 4.40 3.77 -16.03
N SER A 134 4.69 2.58 -16.54
CA SER A 134 5.81 1.77 -16.09
C SER A 134 6.45 1.06 -17.26
N ARG A 135 7.75 0.78 -17.11
CA ARG A 135 8.53 0.07 -18.11
C ARG A 135 9.45 -0.95 -17.46
N ARG A 136 9.48 -2.15 -18.04
CA ARG A 136 10.41 -3.24 -17.72
C ARG A 136 11.59 -3.23 -18.68
N VAL A 137 12.79 -3.36 -18.14
CA VAL A 137 14.07 -3.48 -18.87
C VAL A 137 14.88 -4.60 -18.22
N GLY A 138 14.78 -5.80 -18.79
CA GLY A 138 15.36 -7.00 -18.19
C GLY A 138 14.72 -7.29 -16.80
N PRO A 139 15.51 -7.48 -15.74
CA PRO A 139 14.99 -7.69 -14.39
C PRO A 139 14.55 -6.38 -13.70
N LEU A 140 14.87 -5.22 -14.27
CA LEU A 140 14.55 -3.92 -13.70
C LEU A 140 13.20 -3.42 -14.21
N LYS A 141 12.44 -2.79 -13.33
CA LYS A 141 11.21 -2.06 -13.64
C LYS A 141 11.33 -0.64 -13.11
N ALA A 142 10.87 0.32 -13.89
CA ALA A 142 10.77 1.71 -13.49
C ALA A 142 9.35 2.21 -13.73
N GLY A 143 8.85 3.08 -12.87
CA GLY A 143 7.52 3.64 -13.00
C GLY A 143 7.41 5.07 -12.53
N PHE A 144 6.40 5.75 -13.06
CA PHE A 144 6.06 7.12 -12.78
C PHE A 144 4.55 7.24 -12.63
N SER A 145 4.08 8.06 -11.69
CA SER A 145 2.68 8.42 -11.56
C SER A 145 2.50 9.93 -11.42
N GLY A 146 1.37 10.43 -11.90
CA GLY A 146 0.89 11.79 -11.66
C GLY A 146 -0.49 11.77 -11.02
N LYS A 147 -0.70 12.60 -10.01
CA LYS A 147 -1.93 12.67 -9.19
C LYS A 147 -2.48 14.08 -9.17
N LEU A 148 -3.79 14.19 -9.27
CA LEU A 148 -4.58 15.36 -8.94
C LEU A 148 -5.31 15.10 -7.63
N LEU A 149 -5.24 16.07 -6.73
CA LEU A 149 -5.73 15.97 -5.36
C LEU A 149 -6.83 17.01 -5.16
N SER A 150 -7.88 16.63 -4.47
CA SER A 150 -8.91 17.55 -4.00
C SER A 150 -9.29 17.17 -2.59
N GLU A 151 -9.38 18.17 -1.72
CA GLU A 151 -9.88 18.05 -0.37
C GLU A 151 -11.00 19.06 -0.17
N ARG A 152 -12.08 18.65 0.49
CA ARG A 152 -13.11 19.54 0.97
C ARG A 152 -13.23 19.36 2.46
N ILE A 153 -12.81 20.38 3.19
CA ILE A 153 -13.07 20.53 4.62
C ILE A 153 -14.26 21.47 4.74
N ILE A 154 -15.40 20.95 5.19
CA ILE A 154 -16.67 21.68 5.29
C ILE A 154 -17.12 22.17 3.90
N ALA A 155 -16.81 23.41 3.51
CA ALA A 155 -17.27 24.04 2.27
C ALA A 155 -16.14 24.58 1.39
N THR A 156 -14.88 24.56 1.85
CA THR A 156 -13.78 25.19 1.11
C THR A 156 -12.93 24.12 0.42
N PRO A 157 -12.91 24.07 -0.92
CA PRO A 157 -12.09 23.10 -1.63
C PRO A 157 -10.62 23.55 -1.66
N SER A 158 -9.72 22.63 -1.31
CA SER A 158 -8.29 22.71 -1.63
C SER A 158 -7.97 21.75 -2.78
N ARG A 159 -7.06 22.14 -3.67
CA ARG A 159 -6.62 21.33 -4.80
C ARG A 159 -5.11 21.21 -4.81
N GLY A 160 -4.61 20.06 -5.22
CA GLY A 160 -3.17 19.80 -5.28
C GLY A 160 -2.80 18.92 -6.44
N PHE A 161 -1.50 18.73 -6.58
CA PHE A 161 -0.93 17.72 -7.47
C PHE A 161 0.24 17.05 -6.77
N ALA A 162 0.52 15.81 -7.18
CA ALA A 162 1.67 15.05 -6.74
C ALA A 162 2.21 14.20 -7.89
N VAL A 163 3.48 13.83 -7.78
CA VAL A 163 4.11 12.84 -8.65
C VAL A 163 4.80 11.78 -7.81
N ASP A 164 4.87 10.58 -8.37
CA ASP A 164 5.56 9.44 -7.76
C ASP A 164 6.61 8.86 -8.70
N PHE A 165 7.64 8.27 -8.11
CA PHE A 165 8.67 7.52 -8.81
C PHE A 165 8.86 6.17 -8.15
N GLY A 166 9.13 5.16 -8.96
CA GLY A 166 9.28 3.78 -8.49
C GLY A 166 10.35 3.03 -9.27
N LEU A 167 11.09 2.20 -8.56
CA LEU A 167 12.00 1.21 -9.11
C LEU A 167 11.76 -0.14 -8.43
N GLN A 168 11.82 -1.22 -9.20
CA GLN A 168 11.83 -2.59 -8.69
C GLN A 168 12.85 -3.43 -9.46
N ALA A 169 13.38 -4.45 -8.80
CA ALA A 169 14.22 -5.46 -9.42
C ALA A 169 13.91 -6.84 -8.84
N ALA A 170 14.06 -7.88 -9.64
CA ALA A 170 14.00 -9.27 -9.19
C ALA A 170 15.31 -9.99 -9.49
N SER A 171 15.66 -10.99 -8.68
CA SER A 171 16.74 -11.91 -9.00
C SER A 171 16.36 -12.79 -10.18
N SER A 172 17.36 -13.29 -10.92
CA SER A 172 17.13 -14.12 -12.11
C SER A 172 16.41 -15.44 -11.81
N ASP A 173 16.52 -15.93 -10.58
CA ASP A 173 15.87 -17.15 -10.07
C ASP A 173 14.57 -16.85 -9.29
N GLU A 174 14.14 -15.58 -9.26
CA GLU A 174 12.98 -15.08 -8.52
C GLU A 174 13.00 -15.33 -7.00
N SER A 175 14.14 -15.74 -6.45
CA SER A 175 14.31 -15.98 -5.01
C SER A 175 14.16 -14.72 -4.15
N PHE A 176 14.41 -13.53 -4.71
CA PHE A 176 14.13 -12.27 -4.05
C PHE A 176 13.74 -11.13 -5.00
N ARG A 177 13.03 -10.14 -4.46
CA ARG A 177 12.66 -8.88 -5.11
C ARG A 177 13.06 -7.71 -4.23
N VAL A 178 13.51 -6.61 -4.84
CA VAL A 178 13.77 -5.35 -4.15
C VAL A 178 12.98 -4.23 -4.79
N GLY A 179 12.63 -3.22 -4.01
CA GLY A 179 11.90 -2.06 -4.50
C GLY A 179 12.23 -0.79 -3.72
N VAL A 180 12.19 0.33 -4.42
CA VAL A 180 12.30 1.68 -3.85
C VAL A 180 11.24 2.55 -4.51
N SER A 181 10.56 3.39 -3.73
CA SER A 181 9.66 4.40 -4.26
C SER A 181 9.77 5.72 -3.51
N LEU A 182 9.51 6.81 -4.24
CA LEU A 182 9.32 8.14 -3.69
C LEU A 182 7.91 8.58 -4.10
N LEU A 183 7.02 8.68 -3.12
CA LEU A 183 5.60 8.92 -3.31
C LEU A 183 5.24 10.35 -2.87
N ASN A 184 4.21 10.90 -3.50
CA ASN A 184 3.47 12.10 -3.13
C ASN A 184 4.31 13.40 -3.13
N VAL A 185 5.32 13.49 -4.01
CA VAL A 185 6.11 14.73 -4.17
C VAL A 185 5.23 15.76 -4.86
N GLY A 186 4.86 16.83 -4.13
CA GLY A 186 3.94 17.82 -4.67
C GLY A 186 3.50 18.84 -3.65
N ARG A 187 2.33 19.45 -3.88
CA ARG A 187 1.76 20.47 -3.01
C ARG A 187 0.24 20.58 -3.16
N MET A 188 -0.40 21.08 -2.10
CA MET A 188 -1.79 21.55 -2.12
C MET A 188 -1.84 23.07 -2.22
N SER A 189 -2.98 23.59 -2.67
CA SER A 189 -3.30 25.02 -2.57
C SER A 189 -3.54 25.41 -1.12
N GLU A 190 -3.17 26.63 -0.78
CA GLU A 190 -3.44 27.23 0.52
C GLU A 190 -4.94 27.56 0.65
N VAL A 191 -5.53 27.19 1.78
CA VAL A 191 -6.91 27.55 2.13
C VAL A 191 -6.89 28.22 3.49
N SER A 192 -7.35 29.48 3.55
CA SER A 192 -7.45 30.24 4.80
C SER A 192 -6.13 30.33 5.60
N ALA A 193 -5.00 30.51 4.92
CA ALA A 193 -3.65 30.58 5.51
C ALA A 193 -3.11 29.28 6.13
N ILE A 194 -3.79 28.14 5.90
CA ILE A 194 -3.30 26.81 6.29
C ILE A 194 -2.88 26.07 5.03
N ILE A 195 -1.65 25.52 5.05
CA ILE A 195 -1.13 24.65 4.00
C ILE A 195 -1.28 23.22 4.48
N THR A 196 -2.07 22.43 3.76
CA THR A 196 -2.11 20.97 3.91
C THR A 196 -0.87 20.39 3.24
N GLU A 197 0.04 19.83 4.03
CA GLU A 197 1.25 19.19 3.48
C GLU A 197 0.93 17.80 2.94
N LEU A 198 1.60 17.44 1.84
CA LEU A 198 1.47 16.09 1.28
C LEU A 198 2.45 15.15 1.98
N PRO A 199 2.02 13.94 2.38
CA PRO A 199 2.88 12.95 3.02
C PRO A 199 3.88 12.37 2.02
N THR A 200 4.91 13.16 1.71
CA THR A 200 5.98 12.75 0.80
C THR A 200 6.73 11.61 1.45
N THR A 201 6.62 10.42 0.86
CA THR A 201 7.07 9.18 1.50
C THR A 201 8.17 8.53 0.68
N LEU A 202 9.31 8.28 1.32
CA LEU A 202 10.35 7.42 0.77
C LEU A 202 10.15 5.99 1.29
N ARG A 203 10.10 5.00 0.41
CA ARG A 203 10.00 3.57 0.76
C ARG A 203 11.13 2.77 0.15
N ALA A 204 11.65 1.79 0.88
CA ALA A 204 12.62 0.82 0.39
C ALA A 204 12.36 -0.54 1.03
N GLY A 205 12.37 -1.60 0.23
CA GLY A 205 12.01 -2.93 0.72
C GLY A 205 12.60 -4.09 -0.07
N LEU A 206 12.50 -5.26 0.55
CA LEU A 206 12.99 -6.56 0.11
C LEU A 206 11.91 -7.60 0.36
N ALA A 207 11.66 -8.47 -0.62
CA ALA A 207 10.88 -9.68 -0.44
C ALA A 207 11.73 -10.89 -0.81
N VAL A 208 11.64 -11.96 -0.02
CA VAL A 208 12.40 -13.20 -0.21
C VAL A 208 11.42 -14.37 -0.23
N TYR A 209 11.60 -15.31 -1.16
CA TYR A 209 10.71 -16.45 -1.43
C TYR A 209 11.41 -17.78 -1.07
N PRO A 210 11.63 -18.08 0.23
CA PRO A 210 12.45 -19.22 0.64
C PRO A 210 11.75 -20.58 0.50
N PHE A 211 10.41 -20.60 0.44
CA PHE A 211 9.64 -21.84 0.36
C PHE A 211 8.72 -21.79 -0.86
N ARG A 212 9.20 -22.35 -1.96
CA ARG A 212 8.43 -22.53 -3.19
C ARG A 212 8.41 -24.02 -3.54
N VAL A 213 7.23 -24.60 -3.57
CA VAL A 213 6.99 -25.99 -3.98
C VAL A 213 6.13 -25.94 -5.22
N ILE A 214 6.65 -26.47 -6.31
CA ILE A 214 5.95 -26.56 -7.59
C ILE A 214 5.49 -28.00 -7.84
N SER A 215 4.37 -28.12 -8.54
CA SER A 215 3.88 -29.40 -9.05
C SER A 215 4.82 -29.94 -10.13
N TYR A 216 4.97 -31.26 -10.18
CA TYR A 216 5.80 -31.92 -11.20
C TYR A 216 5.12 -31.94 -12.57
N ASP A 217 3.79 -32.03 -12.59
CA ASP A 217 3.03 -32.32 -13.80
C ASP A 217 2.80 -31.06 -14.68
N ASP A 218 2.56 -29.91 -14.04
CA ASP A 218 2.18 -28.65 -14.68
C ASP A 218 3.04 -27.44 -14.26
N ALA A 219 3.99 -27.63 -13.32
CA ALA A 219 4.87 -26.58 -12.81
C ALA A 219 4.18 -25.41 -12.09
N GLU A 220 2.91 -25.56 -11.71
CA GLU A 220 2.16 -24.58 -10.92
C GLU A 220 2.61 -24.60 -9.45
N ASP A 221 2.46 -23.47 -8.76
CA ASP A 221 2.88 -23.32 -7.36
C ASP A 221 1.88 -24.06 -6.41
N LEU A 222 2.33 -25.17 -5.82
CA LEU A 222 1.58 -25.86 -4.76
C LEU A 222 1.64 -25.12 -3.42
N LEU A 223 2.81 -24.54 -3.12
CA LEU A 223 3.04 -23.70 -1.97
C LEU A 223 4.04 -22.61 -2.35
N ASN A 224 3.70 -21.35 -2.12
CA ASN A 224 4.62 -20.23 -2.27
C ASN A 224 4.54 -19.35 -1.03
N ALA A 225 5.60 -19.34 -0.22
CA ALA A 225 5.69 -18.49 0.96
C ALA A 225 6.84 -17.50 0.85
N HIS A 226 6.56 -16.27 1.27
CA HIS A 226 7.52 -15.18 1.23
C HIS A 226 7.52 -14.35 2.50
N PHE A 227 8.66 -13.75 2.76
CA PHE A 227 8.85 -12.72 3.78
C PHE A 227 9.12 -11.40 3.11
N ALA A 228 8.57 -10.33 3.65
CA ALA A 228 8.78 -8.97 3.17
C ALA A 228 9.24 -8.06 4.31
N PHE A 229 10.22 -7.23 4.02
CA PHE A 229 10.78 -6.24 4.92
C PHE A 229 10.79 -4.90 4.20
N GLU A 230 10.32 -3.85 4.86
CA GLU A 230 10.28 -2.52 4.26
C GLU A 230 10.53 -1.44 5.32
N VAL A 231 11.19 -0.36 4.91
CA VAL A 231 11.34 0.87 5.68
C VAL A 231 10.65 1.99 4.92
N SER A 232 9.84 2.77 5.62
CA SER A 232 9.23 3.98 5.09
C SER A 232 9.62 5.19 5.93
N ARG A 233 9.82 6.34 5.27
CA ARG A 233 10.01 7.64 5.91
C ARG A 233 9.04 8.64 5.32
N ILE A 234 8.16 9.18 6.14
CA ILE A 234 7.23 10.25 5.79
C ILE A 234 7.89 11.57 6.19
N LEU A 235 8.24 12.37 5.20
CA LEU A 235 9.15 13.51 5.38
C LEU A 235 8.54 14.66 6.21
N PRO A 236 7.29 15.10 5.97
CA PRO A 236 6.68 16.17 6.76
C PRO A 236 6.56 15.85 8.25
N GLU A 237 6.24 14.61 8.59
CA GLU A 237 6.01 14.15 9.96
C GLU A 237 7.31 13.70 10.66
N ASP A 238 8.46 13.75 9.97
CA ASP A 238 9.74 13.17 10.39
C ASP A 238 9.62 11.74 10.95
N GLN A 239 8.67 10.97 10.40
CA GLN A 239 8.30 9.67 10.94
C GLN A 239 8.93 8.55 10.09
N THR A 240 9.69 7.68 10.75
CA THR A 240 10.22 6.45 10.14
C THR A 240 9.49 5.24 10.68
N ARG A 241 9.04 4.35 9.79
CA ARG A 241 8.37 3.10 10.14
C ARG A 241 9.12 1.92 9.56
N ILE A 242 9.11 0.82 10.30
CA ILE A 242 9.64 -0.48 9.87
C ILE A 242 8.46 -1.42 9.73
N HIS A 243 8.45 -2.16 8.63
CA HIS A 243 7.37 -3.02 8.22
C HIS A 243 7.91 -4.45 8.02
N PHE A 244 7.18 -5.42 8.53
CA PHE A 244 7.46 -6.83 8.34
C PHE A 244 6.18 -7.57 7.94
N GLY A 245 6.27 -8.38 6.90
CA GLY A 245 5.16 -9.14 6.35
C GLY A 245 5.56 -10.57 6.05
N VAL A 246 4.59 -11.49 6.18
CA VAL A 246 4.70 -12.87 5.73
C VAL A 246 3.43 -13.24 4.98
N ALA A 247 3.59 -13.99 3.89
CA ALA A 247 2.47 -14.62 3.20
C ALA A 247 2.80 -16.06 2.83
N ALA A 248 1.76 -16.89 2.77
CA ALA A 248 1.83 -18.24 2.24
C ALA A 248 0.60 -18.50 1.36
N GLN A 249 0.83 -18.75 0.08
CA GLN A 249 -0.17 -19.13 -0.89
C GLN A 249 -0.13 -20.64 -1.10
N VAL A 250 -1.30 -21.27 -1.08
CA VAL A 250 -1.48 -22.71 -1.23
C VAL A 250 -2.33 -22.96 -2.47
N LEU A 251 -1.82 -23.83 -3.37
CA LEU A 251 -2.48 -24.26 -4.61
C LEU A 251 -2.92 -23.11 -5.53
N GLU A 252 -2.17 -22.00 -5.53
CA GLU A 252 -2.51 -20.76 -6.26
C GLU A 252 -3.93 -20.23 -5.99
N LEU A 253 -4.55 -20.66 -4.88
CA LEU A 253 -5.97 -20.44 -4.60
C LEU A 253 -6.16 -19.66 -3.31
N VAL A 254 -5.52 -20.08 -2.22
CA VAL A 254 -5.72 -19.46 -0.90
C VAL A 254 -4.43 -18.88 -0.40
N THR A 255 -4.43 -17.60 -0.04
CA THR A 255 -3.28 -16.93 0.54
C THR A 255 -3.56 -16.51 1.97
N GLY A 256 -2.75 -16.96 2.92
CA GLY A 256 -2.73 -16.44 4.28
C GLY A 256 -1.65 -15.36 4.43
N ARG A 257 -1.98 -14.23 5.06
CA ARG A 257 -1.06 -13.11 5.25
C ARG A 257 -1.07 -12.62 6.70
N ALA A 258 0.09 -12.19 7.19
CA ALA A 258 0.22 -11.50 8.46
C ALA A 258 1.37 -10.50 8.41
N GLY A 259 1.29 -9.45 9.22
CA GLY A 259 2.35 -8.46 9.28
C GLY A 259 2.29 -7.56 10.50
N PHE A 260 3.32 -6.73 10.61
CA PHE A 260 3.53 -5.82 11.72
C PHE A 260 4.19 -4.54 11.23
N VAL A 261 3.75 -3.40 11.76
CA VAL A 261 4.31 -2.07 11.52
C VAL A 261 4.74 -1.42 12.84
N THR A 262 5.92 -0.79 12.86
CA THR A 262 6.41 -0.01 14.00
C THR A 262 6.06 1.46 13.86
N ASN A 263 6.09 2.18 14.99
CA ASN A 263 5.97 3.65 15.03
C ASN A 263 4.71 4.17 14.32
N ASP A 264 3.61 3.45 14.55
CA ASP A 264 2.27 3.77 14.09
C ASP A 264 1.36 3.75 15.32
N ASP A 265 0.84 4.91 15.70
CA ASP A 265 0.09 5.08 16.97
C ASP A 265 -1.24 4.32 16.97
N LEU A 266 -1.74 4.02 15.78
CA LEU A 266 -3.01 3.33 15.59
C LEU A 266 -2.78 1.84 15.42
N ARG A 267 -1.77 1.43 14.64
CA ARG A 267 -1.62 0.05 14.15
C ARG A 267 -0.47 -0.68 14.80
N GLY A 268 -0.64 -1.99 14.93
CA GLY A 268 0.46 -2.91 15.23
C GLY A 268 0.39 -4.13 14.34
N PHE A 269 -0.36 -5.14 14.79
CA PHE A 269 -0.52 -6.39 14.05
C PHE A 269 -1.60 -6.28 12.97
N THR A 270 -1.35 -6.96 11.84
CA THR A 270 -2.25 -7.06 10.69
C THR A 270 -2.31 -8.51 10.22
N ALA A 271 -3.46 -8.90 9.67
CA ALA A 271 -3.65 -10.21 9.09
C ALA A 271 -4.64 -10.15 7.93
N GLY A 272 -4.60 -11.13 7.05
CA GLY A 272 -5.53 -11.17 5.94
C GLY A 272 -5.56 -12.49 5.20
N LEU A 273 -6.54 -12.60 4.33
CA LEU A 273 -6.78 -13.75 3.47
C LEU A 273 -6.99 -13.28 2.04
N GLY A 274 -6.40 -14.02 1.10
CA GLY A 274 -6.62 -13.89 -0.34
C GLY A 274 -7.27 -15.15 -0.90
N LEU A 275 -8.15 -14.99 -1.88
CA LEU A 275 -8.77 -16.07 -2.63
C LEU A 275 -8.69 -15.77 -4.14
N ASP A 276 -7.94 -16.60 -4.85
CA ASP A 276 -7.68 -16.51 -6.29
C ASP A 276 -8.56 -17.52 -7.05
N VAL A 277 -9.71 -17.08 -7.56
CA VAL A 277 -10.60 -17.89 -8.40
C VAL A 277 -10.67 -17.23 -9.77
N ALA A 278 -9.70 -17.57 -10.62
CA ALA A 278 -9.52 -16.95 -11.93
C ALA A 278 -10.85 -16.84 -12.70
N PRO A 279 -11.17 -15.67 -13.29
CA PRO A 279 -10.33 -14.46 -13.45
C PRO A 279 -10.34 -13.49 -12.25
N LEU A 280 -10.98 -13.87 -11.13
CA LEU A 280 -11.19 -12.99 -9.98
C LEU A 280 -10.21 -13.29 -8.84
N ARG A 281 -9.79 -12.24 -8.15
CA ARG A 281 -9.05 -12.32 -6.90
C ARG A 281 -9.77 -11.48 -5.85
N PHE A 282 -9.96 -12.04 -4.68
CA PHE A 282 -10.56 -11.38 -3.52
C PHE A 282 -9.51 -11.28 -2.43
N ASP A 283 -9.33 -10.10 -1.84
CA ASP A 283 -8.50 -9.97 -0.64
C ASP A 283 -9.26 -9.29 0.48
N TYR A 284 -8.96 -9.74 1.70
CA TYR A 284 -9.45 -9.15 2.91
C TYR A 284 -8.30 -8.92 3.89
N ALA A 285 -8.27 -7.76 4.51
CA ALA A 285 -7.34 -7.43 5.58
C ALA A 285 -8.06 -6.97 6.84
N LEU A 286 -7.57 -7.45 7.97
CA LEU A 286 -7.88 -7.01 9.31
C LEU A 286 -6.69 -6.21 9.84
N VAL A 287 -6.93 -4.96 10.20
CA VAL A 287 -5.92 -4.07 10.79
C VAL A 287 -6.30 -3.83 12.24
N GLN A 288 -5.51 -4.36 13.17
CA GLN A 288 -5.82 -4.20 14.59
C GLN A 288 -5.41 -2.79 15.05
N PHE A 289 -6.38 -2.06 15.60
CA PHE A 289 -6.12 -0.79 16.25
C PHE A 289 -5.89 -0.95 17.76
N SER A 290 -5.16 0.00 18.34
CA SER A 290 -5.02 0.17 19.79
C SER A 290 -6.39 0.43 20.46
N GLN A 291 -6.47 0.22 21.78
CA GLN A 291 -7.75 0.36 22.49
C GLN A 291 -8.29 1.79 22.42
N GLY A 292 -9.60 1.94 22.24
CA GLY A 292 -10.30 3.24 22.20
C GLY A 292 -10.78 3.69 20.81
N PHE A 293 -10.45 2.94 19.75
CA PHE A 293 -10.72 3.33 18.35
C PHE A 293 -11.92 2.65 17.68
N GLY A 294 -12.83 2.05 18.45
CA GLY A 294 -14.12 1.57 17.94
C GLY A 294 -14.11 0.22 17.21
N GLY A 295 -13.01 -0.53 17.29
CA GLY A 295 -12.86 -1.86 16.66
C GLY A 295 -11.66 -1.92 15.71
N PRO A 296 -11.38 -3.06 15.07
CA PRO A 296 -10.36 -3.17 14.05
C PRO A 296 -10.79 -2.50 12.73
N GLY A 297 -9.81 -2.10 11.91
CA GLY A 297 -10.02 -1.69 10.54
C GLY A 297 -10.25 -2.90 9.63
N HIS A 298 -11.06 -2.72 8.60
CA HIS A 298 -11.39 -3.75 7.62
C HIS A 298 -11.14 -3.25 6.21
N GLN A 299 -10.43 -4.03 5.41
CA GLN A 299 -10.17 -3.71 4.01
C GLN A 299 -10.62 -4.89 3.15
N LEU A 300 -11.33 -4.61 2.06
CA LEU A 300 -11.80 -5.60 1.11
C LEU A 300 -11.46 -5.13 -0.30
N SER A 301 -11.00 -6.05 -1.16
CA SER A 301 -10.84 -5.79 -2.58
C SER A 301 -11.39 -6.91 -3.45
N LEU A 302 -11.69 -6.53 -4.69
CA LEU A 302 -11.94 -7.43 -5.79
C LEU A 302 -11.11 -6.97 -6.98
N LEU A 303 -10.31 -7.88 -7.53
CA LEU A 303 -9.53 -7.68 -8.72
C LEU A 303 -10.02 -8.65 -9.81
N TYR A 304 -10.16 -8.13 -11.02
CA TYR A 304 -10.50 -8.89 -12.22
C TYR A 304 -9.35 -8.80 -13.22
N SER A 305 -8.92 -9.95 -13.76
CA SER A 305 -7.85 -10.05 -14.75
C SER A 305 -8.36 -10.55 -16.11
N TRP A 306 -7.91 -9.94 -17.21
CA TRP A 306 -8.23 -10.38 -18.58
C TRP A 306 -7.08 -10.20 -19.57
#